data_AF-A0A7V8VJN9-F1
#
_entry.id   AF-A0A7V8VJN9-F1
#
_cell.length_a   1.000
_cell.length_b   1.000
_cell.length_c   1.000
_cell.angle_alpha   90.00
_cell.angle_beta   90.00
_cell.angle_gamma   90.00
#
_symmetry.space_group_name_H-M   'P 1'
#
loop_
_entity.id
_entity.type
_entity.pdbx_description
1 polymer ?
#
loop_
_entity_poly.entity_id
_entity_poly.type
_entity_poly.pdbx_seq_one_letter_code
_entity_poly.pdbx_strand_id
1 'polypeptide(L)'
;DADLIFADALSAPIHPQRLTGWFAEHRKAAGIPTGNLHTLRHSSASMALTAGVPVHIVAARLGDDAKTVLSTYAHLLPQSDELAAERVAAALAG
;
A
#
# COMPACT_ATOMS: atom_id res chain seq x y z
N ASP A 1 7.85 -4.02 31.17
CA ASP A 1 6.97 -3.40 30.20
C ASP A 1 7.65 -3.44 28.84
N ALA A 2 6.92 -3.78 27.77
CA ALA A 2 7.47 -3.99 26.42
C ALA A 2 7.17 -2.82 25.47
N ASP A 3 6.56 -1.74 25.97
CA ASP A 3 6.25 -0.50 25.24
C ASP A 3 5.54 -0.77 23.89
N LEU A 4 4.59 -1.71 23.91
CA LEU A 4 3.87 -2.14 22.72
C LEU A 4 2.71 -1.18 22.42
N ILE A 5 2.69 -0.64 21.20
CA ILE A 5 1.55 0.17 20.70
C ILE A 5 0.36 -0.74 20.35
N PHE A 6 0.63 -1.94 19.84
CA PHE A 6 -0.40 -2.94 19.51
C PHE A 6 -0.23 -4.17 20.38
N ALA A 7 -1.00 -4.23 21.46
CA ALA A 7 -0.99 -5.34 22.40
C ALA A 7 -2.41 -5.93 22.57
N ASP A 8 -2.47 -7.17 23.02
CA ASP A 8 -3.73 -7.78 23.43
C ASP A 8 -4.15 -7.29 24.84
N ALA A 9 -5.27 -7.81 25.34
CA ALA A 9 -5.83 -7.43 26.64
C ALA A 9 -4.90 -7.73 27.83
N LEU A 10 -3.83 -8.51 27.63
CA LEU A 10 -2.83 -8.85 28.64
C LEU A 10 -1.51 -8.10 28.41
N SER A 11 -1.51 -7.07 27.55
CA SER A 11 -0.32 -6.31 27.14
C SER A 11 0.75 -7.16 26.44
N ALA A 12 0.36 -8.30 25.87
CA ALA A 12 1.25 -9.15 25.08
C ALA A 12 1.15 -8.82 23.57
N PRO A 13 2.17 -9.14 22.76
CA PRO A 13 2.09 -8.97 21.31
C PRO A 13 0.87 -9.70 20.73
N ILE A 14 0.15 -9.03 19.84
CA ILE A 14 -0.96 -9.67 19.11
C ILE A 14 -0.38 -10.77 18.21
N HIS A 15 -0.81 -12.01 18.43
CA HIS A 15 -0.39 -13.13 17.61
C HIS A 15 -0.84 -12.93 16.14
N PRO A 16 0.03 -13.09 15.13
CA PRO A 16 -0.29 -12.77 13.73
C PRO A 16 -1.55 -13.46 13.20
N GLN A 17 -1.79 -14.70 13.61
CA GLN A 17 -2.96 -15.49 13.22
C GLN A 17 -4.28 -14.89 13.74
N ARG A 18 -4.27 -14.22 14.91
CA ARG A 18 -5.46 -13.50 15.41
C ARG A 18 -5.77 -12.31 14.51
N LEU A 19 -4.75 -11.56 14.11
CA LEU A 19 -4.91 -10.42 13.20
C LEU A 19 -5.43 -10.88 11.83
N THR A 20 -4.91 -11.99 11.29
CA THR A 20 -5.42 -12.61 10.05
C THR A 20 -6.89 -13.02 10.17
N GLY A 21 -7.26 -13.63 11.30
CA GLY A 21 -8.66 -14.01 11.57
C GLY A 21 -9.59 -12.80 11.65
N TRP A 22 -9.22 -11.77 12.42
CA TRP A 22 -9.98 -10.53 12.50
C TRP A 22 -10.15 -9.87 11.14
N PHE A 23 -9.08 -9.78 10.34
CA PHE A 23 -9.17 -9.22 9.01
C PHE A 23 -10.15 -10.00 8.12
N ALA A 24 -10.11 -11.34 8.15
CA ALA A 24 -11.01 -12.17 7.36
C ALA A 24 -12.49 -11.88 7.69
N GLU A 25 -12.82 -11.68 8.96
CA GLU A 25 -14.16 -11.33 9.42
C GLU A 25 -14.59 -9.93 8.97
N HIS A 26 -13.73 -8.92 9.15
CA HIS A 26 -14.04 -7.55 8.71
C HIS A 26 -14.18 -7.45 7.19
N ARG A 27 -13.34 -8.16 6.44
CA ARG A 27 -13.40 -8.24 4.97
C ARG A 27 -14.73 -8.83 4.50
N LYS A 28 -15.20 -9.93 5.13
CA LYS A 28 -16.50 -10.52 4.83
C LYS A 28 -17.64 -9.55 5.15
N ALA A 29 -17.59 -8.90 6.31
CA ALA A 29 -18.59 -7.90 6.71
C ALA A 29 -18.66 -6.70 5.74
N ALA A 30 -17.52 -6.32 5.14
CA ALA A 30 -17.43 -5.30 4.12
C ALA A 30 -17.86 -5.77 2.70
N GLY A 31 -18.28 -7.03 2.53
CA GLY A 31 -18.70 -7.57 1.23
C GLY A 31 -17.56 -7.85 0.26
N ILE A 32 -16.30 -7.94 0.73
CA ILE A 32 -15.13 -8.16 -0.12
C ILE A 32 -14.87 -9.68 -0.26
N PRO A 33 -14.98 -10.27 -1.47
CA PRO A 33 -15.05 -11.72 -1.65
C PRO A 33 -13.71 -12.44 -1.49
N THR A 34 -12.59 -11.81 -1.83
CA THR A 34 -11.22 -12.37 -1.76
C THR A 34 -10.23 -11.37 -1.15
N GLY A 35 -9.06 -11.84 -0.71
CA GLY A 35 -7.98 -10.98 -0.19
C GLY A 35 -7.54 -11.29 1.25
N ASN A 36 -6.35 -10.80 1.59
CA ASN A 36 -5.72 -10.93 2.91
C ASN A 36 -5.13 -9.58 3.36
N LEU A 37 -4.50 -9.53 4.53
CA LEU A 37 -3.85 -8.30 5.03
C LEU A 37 -2.80 -7.73 4.07
N HIS A 38 -2.05 -8.60 3.38
CA HIS A 38 -1.07 -8.18 2.39
C HIS A 38 -1.71 -7.53 1.16
N THR A 39 -2.95 -7.89 0.83
CA THR A 39 -3.73 -7.18 -0.20
C THR A 39 -3.90 -5.70 0.15
N LEU A 40 -4.08 -5.34 1.43
CA LEU A 40 -4.14 -3.92 1.83
C LEU A 40 -2.83 -3.19 1.55
N ARG A 41 -1.69 -3.84 1.78
CA ARG A 41 -0.37 -3.29 1.45
C ARG A 41 -0.27 -3.02 -0.05
N HIS A 42 -0.71 -3.95 -0.89
CA HIS A 42 -0.77 -3.75 -2.33
C HIS A 42 -1.71 -2.61 -2.72
N SER A 43 -2.94 -2.57 -2.19
CA SER A 43 -3.88 -1.48 -2.46
C SER A 43 -3.33 -0.11 -2.08
N SER A 44 -2.67 0.01 -0.93
CA SER A 44 -2.03 1.26 -0.51
C SER A 44 -0.92 1.70 -1.47
N ALA A 45 -0.12 0.75 -1.96
CA ALA A 45 0.95 1.04 -2.92
C ALA A 45 0.37 1.47 -4.28
N SER A 46 -0.61 0.73 -4.80
CA SER A 46 -1.32 1.06 -6.03
C SER A 46 -1.92 2.46 -5.96
N MET A 47 -2.68 2.80 -4.90
CA MET A 47 -3.29 4.12 -4.74
C MET A 47 -2.24 5.24 -4.70
N ALA A 48 -1.13 5.05 -3.98
CA ALA A 48 -0.07 6.05 -3.90
C ALA A 48 0.58 6.29 -5.27
N LEU A 49 0.89 5.22 -6.01
CA LEU A 49 1.49 5.31 -7.33
C LEU A 49 0.54 5.95 -8.35
N THR A 50 -0.74 5.56 -8.35
CA THR A 50 -1.76 6.19 -9.21
C THR A 50 -1.99 7.66 -8.87
N ALA A 51 -1.85 8.06 -7.60
CA ALA A 51 -1.87 9.47 -7.20
C ALA A 51 -0.59 10.25 -7.62
N GLY A 52 0.38 9.59 -8.25
CA GLY A 52 1.62 10.20 -8.72
C GLY A 52 2.67 10.40 -7.62
N VAL A 53 2.56 9.69 -6.49
CA VAL A 53 3.62 9.69 -5.48
C VAL A 53 4.87 9.03 -6.07
N PRO A 54 6.06 9.66 -5.93
CA PRO A 54 7.28 9.10 -6.49
C PRO A 54 7.59 7.69 -5.96
N VAL A 55 8.03 6.79 -6.85
CA VAL A 55 8.27 5.37 -6.53
C VAL A 55 9.21 5.16 -5.36
N HIS A 56 10.25 5.99 -5.21
CA HIS A 56 11.21 5.89 -4.09
C HIS A 56 10.56 6.22 -2.74
N ILE A 57 9.57 7.12 -2.70
CA ILE A 57 8.81 7.44 -1.48
C ILE A 57 7.86 6.29 -1.13
N VAL A 58 7.20 5.70 -2.12
CA VAL A 58 6.33 4.53 -1.91
C VAL A 58 7.16 3.35 -1.39
N ALA A 59 8.32 3.09 -1.98
CA ALA A 59 9.25 2.06 -1.53
C ALA A 59 9.73 2.26 -0.10
N ALA A 60 10.15 3.48 0.26
CA ALA A 60 10.54 3.81 1.63
C ALA A 60 9.40 3.58 2.64
N ARG A 61 8.15 3.96 2.31
CA ARG A 61 6.97 3.71 3.17
C ARG A 61 6.67 2.22 3.32
N LEU A 62 6.89 1.46 2.28
CA LEU A 62 6.72 0.01 2.29
C LEU A 62 7.88 -0.70 3.03
N GLY A 63 9.03 -0.04 3.20
CA GLY A 63 10.24 -0.70 3.67
C GLY A 63 10.75 -1.74 2.66
N ASP A 64 10.61 -1.43 1.37
CA ASP A 64 11.01 -2.29 0.26
C ASP A 64 11.96 -1.51 -0.68
N ASP A 65 12.57 -2.21 -1.61
CA ASP A 65 13.42 -1.59 -2.63
C ASP A 65 12.58 -1.00 -3.77
N ALA A 66 13.02 0.14 -4.31
CA ALA A 66 12.31 0.83 -5.38
C ALA A 66 12.21 -0.03 -6.65
N LYS A 67 13.19 -0.88 -6.94
CA LYS A 67 13.15 -1.83 -8.06
C LYS A 67 12.05 -2.86 -7.87
N THR A 68 11.90 -3.40 -6.66
CA THR A 68 10.84 -4.36 -6.32
C THR A 68 9.46 -3.73 -6.49
N VAL A 69 9.29 -2.52 -5.96
CA VAL A 69 8.03 -1.76 -6.10
C VAL A 69 7.73 -1.51 -7.57
N LEU A 70 8.69 -0.99 -8.33
CA LEU A 70 8.48 -0.74 -9.76
C LEU A 70 8.15 -2.04 -10.51
N SER A 71 8.90 -3.12 -10.29
CA SER A 71 8.62 -4.43 -10.91
C SER A 71 7.23 -4.96 -10.57
N THR A 72 6.74 -4.70 -9.35
CA THR A 72 5.44 -5.18 -8.88
C THR A 72 4.29 -4.37 -9.47
N TYR A 73 4.43 -3.04 -9.53
CA TYR A 73 3.32 -2.13 -9.82
C TYR A 73 3.44 -1.39 -11.17
N ALA A 74 4.49 -1.58 -11.96
CA ALA A 74 4.68 -0.87 -13.24
C ALA A 74 3.48 -1.01 -14.20
N HIS A 75 2.78 -2.15 -14.16
CA HIS A 75 1.59 -2.39 -14.98
C HIS A 75 0.37 -1.53 -14.57
N LEU A 76 0.41 -0.89 -13.39
CA LEU A 76 -0.58 0.07 -12.90
C LEU A 76 -0.21 1.52 -13.22
N LEU A 77 0.87 1.72 -13.98
CA LEU A 77 1.25 3.00 -14.57
C LEU A 77 0.84 3.15 -16.06
N PRO A 78 -0.24 2.54 -16.59
CA PRO A 78 -0.72 2.91 -17.92
C PRO A 78 -1.23 4.35 -17.81
N GLN A 79 -0.96 5.17 -18.83
CA GLN A 79 -1.10 6.63 -18.82
C GLN A 79 0.04 7.41 -18.15
N SER A 80 1.11 6.75 -17.65
CA SER A 80 2.26 7.50 -17.11
C SER A 80 2.90 8.42 -18.15
N ASP A 81 2.96 8.01 -19.42
CA ASP A 81 3.57 8.83 -20.47
C ASP A 81 2.69 10.02 -20.86
N GLU A 82 1.38 9.81 -21.08
CA GLU A 82 0.42 10.88 -21.39
C GLU A 82 0.30 11.88 -20.22
N LEU A 83 0.13 11.38 -18.99
CA LEU A 83 0.10 12.20 -17.78
C LEU A 83 1.44 12.90 -17.53
N ALA A 84 2.58 12.25 -17.83
CA ALA A 84 3.88 12.90 -17.74
C ALA A 84 4.01 14.03 -18.76
N ALA A 85 3.59 13.80 -20.01
CA ALA A 85 3.58 14.82 -21.05
C ALA A 85 2.70 16.01 -20.66
N GLU A 86 1.49 15.78 -20.15
CA GLU A 86 0.61 16.83 -19.64
C GLU A 86 1.24 17.64 -18.50
N ARG A 87 1.85 16.95 -17.53
CA ARG A 87 2.52 17.61 -16.39
C ARG A 87 3.73 18.45 -16.83
N VAL A 88 4.53 17.95 -17.78
CA VAL A 88 5.66 18.70 -18.34
C VAL A 88 5.16 19.90 -19.13
N ALA A 89 4.13 19.74 -19.96
CA ALA A 89 3.54 20.85 -20.70
C ALA A 89 3.00 21.95 -19.78
N ALA A 90 2.30 21.57 -18.71
CA ALA A 90 1.81 22.52 -17.70
C ALA A 90 2.95 23.26 -16.99
N ALA A 91 4.05 22.58 -16.68
CA ALA A 91 5.22 23.19 -16.04
C ALA A 91 6.00 24.13 -16.95
N LEU A 92 5.95 23.94 -18.27
CA LEU A 92 6.58 24.82 -19.27
C LEU A 92 5.71 26.04 -19.64
N ALA A 93 4.39 25.95 -19.42
CA ALA A 93 3.43 26.99 -19.77
C ALA A 93 3.18 28.02 -18.65
N GLY A 94 3.74 27.80 -17.46
CA GLY A 94 3.74 28.74 -16.33
C GLY A 94 5.09 29.42 -16.15
#